data_AF-M8C332-F1
#
_entry.id   AF-M8C332-F1
#
_cell.length_a   1.000
_cell.length_b   1.000
_cell.length_c   1.000
_cell.angle_alpha   90.00
_cell.angle_beta   90.00
_cell.angle_gamma   90.00
#
_symmetry.space_group_name_H-M   'P 1'
#
loop_
_entity.id
_entity.type
_entity.pdbx_description
1 polymer ?
#
loop_
_entity_poly.entity_id
_entity_poly.type
_entity_poly.pdbx_seq_one_letter_code
_entity_poly.pdbx_strand_id
1 'polypeptide(L)'
;MTTPDARLGINNNASLATRWINNNVSLSDNKYADGTTVRPIVLRSTRVGGRFQGWSFGAGFFCASPCDFFVFSVFIATNGGAYENGESPPLTSSGPQVVWSASRASPVRENATIELTGHGHLVLRDADGRTVWSSGTSGKSVAGMEITKHGNLVMFDQKNAIVWQSFDHPTDSLVPGQSLTEGMRLTANTSATNSTENQFYVTVLRDGLYGYVESTPPQLYFSYPPVKSNKTVTDPTKVTFQNGNLSIILESPKKPYHDSQITVFYYGIVDYLMLPLSQFSQYMRLESDGHLRLYQ
;
A
#
# COMPACT_ATOMS: atom_id res chain seq x y z
N MET A 1 -3.73 35.89 14.34
CA MET A 1 -3.04 34.60 14.12
C MET A 1 -4.12 33.54 14.02
N THR A 2 -4.55 33.26 12.79
CA THR A 2 -5.67 32.36 12.50
C THR A 2 -5.17 30.92 12.44
N THR A 3 -5.69 30.09 13.32
CA THR A 3 -5.61 28.62 13.27
C THR A 3 -6.15 28.11 11.93
N PRO A 4 -5.44 27.23 11.20
CA PRO A 4 -6.00 26.59 10.01
C PRO A 4 -7.08 25.59 10.44
N ASP A 5 -8.27 25.80 9.89
CA ASP A 5 -9.48 24.98 10.03
C ASP A 5 -9.18 23.51 9.65
N ALA A 6 -9.24 22.60 10.62
CA ALA A 6 -9.17 21.15 10.40
C ALA A 6 -10.58 20.64 10.02
N ARG A 7 -10.96 20.82 8.76
CA ARG A 7 -12.13 20.17 8.14
C ARG A 7 -11.61 19.17 7.11
N LEU A 8 -11.85 17.87 7.34
CA LEU A 8 -11.60 16.72 6.43
C LEU A 8 -10.43 16.92 5.45
N GLY A 9 -9.24 16.38 5.71
CA GLY A 9 -8.05 16.58 4.85
C GLY A 9 -8.31 16.44 3.34
N ILE A 10 -8.45 17.58 2.64
CA ILE A 10 -8.82 17.70 1.22
C ILE A 10 -7.61 17.49 0.28
N ASN A 11 -6.40 17.33 0.81
CA ASN A 11 -5.18 17.25 0.00
C ASN A 11 -4.65 15.82 -0.09
N ASN A 12 -4.32 15.40 -1.31
CA ASN A 12 -3.62 14.14 -1.56
C ASN A 12 -2.13 14.20 -1.19
N ASN A 13 -1.64 15.37 -0.75
CA ASN A 13 -0.24 15.62 -0.44
C ASN A 13 -0.05 16.33 0.92
N ALA A 14 1.18 16.27 1.43
CA ALA A 14 1.63 16.93 2.64
C ALA A 14 3.04 17.51 2.46
N SER A 15 3.29 18.69 3.03
CA SER A 15 4.58 19.38 2.99
C SER A 15 5.53 18.94 4.11
N LEU A 16 6.81 19.21 3.91
CA LEU A 16 7.87 19.02 4.91
C LEU A 16 7.57 19.71 6.26
N ALA A 17 8.13 19.17 7.34
CA ALA A 17 8.01 19.65 8.72
C ALA A 17 6.56 19.63 9.27
N THR A 18 5.74 18.69 8.78
CA THR A 18 4.36 18.50 9.26
C THR A 18 4.28 17.37 10.28
N ARG A 19 3.61 17.63 11.40
CA ARG A 19 3.36 16.66 12.48
C ARG A 19 1.87 16.44 12.65
N TRP A 20 1.43 15.19 12.65
CA TRP A 20 0.05 14.79 12.89
C TRP A 20 -0.05 14.00 14.20
N ILE A 21 -1.05 14.33 15.01
CA ILE A 21 -1.32 13.68 16.29
C ILE A 21 -2.55 12.79 16.13
N ASN A 22 -2.43 11.53 16.55
CA ASN A 22 -3.50 10.55 16.52
C ASN A 22 -4.54 10.82 17.61
N ASN A 23 -5.37 11.84 17.41
CA ASN A 23 -6.54 12.08 18.24
C ASN A 23 -7.67 12.76 17.46
N ASN A 24 -8.89 12.67 18.00
CA ASN A 24 -10.10 13.20 17.40
C ASN A 24 -10.17 14.75 17.36
N VAL A 25 -9.19 15.44 17.96
CA VAL A 25 -9.06 16.90 17.91
C VAL A 25 -8.23 17.32 16.70
N SER A 26 -7.15 16.58 16.41
CA SER A 26 -6.18 16.91 15.36
C SER A 26 -6.52 16.28 14.01
N LEU A 27 -7.17 15.10 14.04
CA LEU A 27 -7.57 14.36 12.85
C LEU A 27 -9.04 13.96 12.97
N SER A 28 -9.77 14.01 11.85
CA SER A 28 -11.19 13.63 11.83
C SER A 28 -11.36 12.12 12.02
N ASP A 29 -12.15 11.72 13.01
CA ASP A 29 -12.58 10.32 13.20
C ASP A 29 -13.59 9.93 12.13
N ASN A 30 -13.28 8.91 11.34
CA ASN A 30 -14.22 8.29 10.41
C ASN A 30 -14.52 6.88 10.91
N LYS A 31 -15.69 6.71 11.53
CA LYS A 31 -16.15 5.45 12.14
C LYS A 31 -17.02 4.67 11.16
N TYR A 32 -16.80 3.36 11.11
CA TYR A 32 -17.51 2.43 10.24
C TYR A 32 -18.43 1.51 11.06
N ALA A 33 -19.41 0.90 10.40
CA ALA A 33 -20.42 0.06 11.05
C ALA A 33 -19.85 -1.21 11.70
N ASP A 34 -18.69 -1.68 11.23
CA ASP A 34 -17.93 -2.79 11.80
C ASP A 34 -17.14 -2.40 13.07
N GLY A 35 -17.24 -1.14 13.51
CA GLY A 35 -16.51 -0.60 14.65
C GLY A 35 -15.10 -0.10 14.31
N THR A 36 -14.67 -0.24 13.05
CA THR A 36 -13.38 0.26 12.58
C THR A 36 -13.39 1.79 12.56
N THR A 37 -12.26 2.40 12.94
CA THR A 37 -12.06 3.86 12.87
C THR A 37 -10.82 4.18 12.05
N VAL A 38 -10.93 5.15 11.14
CA VAL A 38 -9.77 5.69 10.41
C VAL A 38 -9.66 7.20 10.56
N ARG A 39 -8.41 7.66 10.64
CA ARG A 39 -8.01 9.06 10.73
C ARG A 39 -7.05 9.36 9.56
N PRO A 40 -7.58 9.73 8.39
CA PRO A 40 -6.77 9.98 7.20
C PRO A 40 -5.92 11.24 7.38
N ILE A 41 -4.69 11.18 6.90
CA ILE A 41 -3.75 12.31 6.82
C ILE A 41 -3.65 12.79 5.37
N VAL A 42 -3.48 11.87 4.44
CA VAL A 42 -3.62 12.10 3.00
C VAL A 42 -4.70 11.16 2.46
N LEU A 43 -5.54 11.67 1.58
CA LEU A 43 -6.63 10.91 0.98
C LEU A 43 -6.70 11.22 -0.50
N ARG A 44 -6.86 10.18 -1.31
CA ARG A 44 -7.13 10.32 -2.73
C ARG A 44 -8.33 9.50 -3.13
N SER A 45 -9.40 10.20 -3.43
CA SER A 45 -10.60 9.60 -3.97
C SER A 45 -10.53 9.48 -5.49
N THR A 46 -11.06 8.39 -5.99
CA THR A 46 -11.30 8.16 -7.42
C THR A 46 -12.58 8.89 -7.82
N ARG A 47 -12.47 9.78 -8.82
CA ARG A 47 -13.60 10.51 -9.37
C ARG A 47 -13.68 10.29 -10.88
N VAL A 48 -14.86 9.95 -11.39
CA VAL A 48 -15.16 9.83 -12.81
C VAL A 48 -16.36 10.72 -13.11
N GLY A 49 -16.23 11.64 -14.07
CA GLY A 49 -17.30 12.60 -14.39
C GLY A 49 -17.74 13.48 -13.20
N GLY A 50 -16.83 13.77 -12.27
CA GLY A 50 -17.12 14.55 -11.06
C GLY A 50 -17.77 13.77 -9.91
N ARG A 51 -18.15 12.50 -10.11
CA ARG A 51 -18.74 11.63 -9.09
C ARG A 51 -17.68 10.74 -8.44
N PHE A 52 -17.77 10.50 -7.14
CA PHE A 52 -16.94 9.50 -6.46
C PHE A 52 -17.31 8.12 -6.96
N GLN A 53 -16.35 7.39 -7.52
CA GLN A 53 -16.60 6.07 -8.09
C GLN A 53 -15.47 5.12 -7.71
N GLY A 54 -15.80 4.07 -6.97
CA GLY A 54 -14.84 3.06 -6.53
C GLY A 54 -14.17 3.38 -5.20
N TRP A 55 -13.00 2.79 -4.98
CA TRP A 55 -12.25 2.92 -3.75
C TRP A 55 -11.45 4.21 -3.68
N SER A 56 -11.43 4.81 -2.49
CA SER A 56 -10.46 5.84 -2.14
C SER A 56 -9.30 5.21 -1.41
N PHE A 57 -8.10 5.71 -1.67
CA PHE A 57 -6.91 5.34 -0.90
C PHE A 57 -6.59 6.44 0.08
N GLY A 58 -6.49 6.09 1.36
CA GLY A 58 -6.02 6.97 2.41
C GLY A 58 -4.73 6.45 3.02
N ALA A 59 -3.89 7.35 3.52
CA ALA A 59 -2.85 7.00 4.48
C ALA A 59 -3.08 7.77 5.78
N GLY A 60 -3.00 7.07 6.91
CA GLY A 60 -3.34 7.64 8.21
C GLY A 60 -3.37 6.59 9.31
N PHE A 61 -4.00 6.92 10.44
CA PHE A 61 -4.18 5.96 11.53
C PHE A 61 -5.42 5.11 11.29
N PHE A 62 -5.27 3.80 11.39
CA PHE A 62 -6.33 2.80 11.26
C PHE A 62 -6.46 2.02 12.56
N CYS A 63 -7.69 1.73 12.96
CA CYS A 63 -8.04 1.11 14.23
C CYS A 63 -9.13 0.08 14.00
N ALA A 64 -8.80 -1.22 14.11
CA ALA A 64 -9.80 -2.27 14.06
C ALA A 64 -10.60 -2.32 15.37
N SER A 65 -11.88 -2.66 15.31
CA SER A 65 -12.71 -2.91 16.49
C SER A 65 -12.04 -3.89 17.46
N PRO A 66 -11.99 -3.63 18.78
CA PRO A 66 -12.70 -2.59 19.55
C PRO A 66 -12.02 -1.20 19.60
N CYS A 67 -10.98 -1.00 18.79
CA CYS A 67 -10.24 0.24 18.64
C CYS A 67 -9.42 0.68 19.87
N ASP A 68 -8.66 -0.27 20.43
CA ASP A 68 -7.71 0.00 21.52
C ASP A 68 -6.37 0.55 21.03
N PHE A 69 -5.97 0.15 19.83
CA PHE A 69 -4.69 0.51 19.23
C PHE A 69 -4.82 0.82 17.74
N PHE A 70 -3.91 1.66 17.27
CA PHE A 70 -3.85 2.13 15.90
C PHE A 70 -2.60 1.63 15.20
N VAL A 71 -2.68 1.49 13.88
CA VAL A 71 -1.53 1.34 13.00
C VAL A 71 -1.50 2.50 12.02
N PHE A 72 -0.30 3.00 11.68
CA PHE A 72 -0.18 3.89 10.52
C PHE A 72 -0.18 3.03 9.26
N SER A 73 -1.17 3.24 8.40
CA SER A 73 -1.45 2.36 7.27
C SER A 73 -1.86 3.12 6.01
N VAL A 74 -1.72 2.45 4.87
CA VAL A 74 -2.51 2.74 3.68
C VAL A 74 -3.74 1.85 3.72
N PHE A 75 -4.90 2.45 3.58
CA PHE A 75 -6.18 1.75 3.58
C PHE A 75 -7.03 2.13 2.37
N ILE A 76 -7.80 1.16 1.93
CA ILE A 76 -8.91 1.29 1.02
C ILE A 76 -10.13 1.71 1.84
N ALA A 77 -10.75 2.82 1.46
CA ALA A 77 -12.02 3.26 2.01
C ALA A 77 -13.06 3.33 0.88
N THR A 78 -14.23 2.77 1.11
CA THR A 78 -15.41 3.10 0.32
C THR A 78 -15.87 4.48 0.77
N ASN A 79 -15.89 5.44 -0.16
CA ASN A 79 -16.78 6.56 0.08
C ASN A 79 -18.15 5.97 -0.16
N GLY A 80 -18.96 5.84 0.90
CA GLY A 80 -20.39 5.67 0.73
C GLY A 80 -20.82 6.75 -0.27
N GLY A 81 -21.17 6.33 -1.49
CA GLY A 81 -21.40 7.27 -2.57
C GLY A 81 -22.45 8.27 -2.13
N ALA A 82 -22.13 9.57 -2.13
CA ALA A 82 -23.17 10.58 -2.10
C ALA A 82 -23.97 10.41 -3.40
N TYR A 83 -25.14 9.79 -3.31
CA TYR A 83 -26.13 9.89 -4.37
C TYR A 83 -27.10 11.01 -4.04
N GLU A 84 -27.57 11.62 -5.12
CA GLU A 84 -28.66 12.60 -5.21
C GLU A 84 -29.68 12.34 -4.08
N ASN A 85 -29.99 13.36 -3.28
CA ASN A 85 -31.02 13.45 -2.22
C ASN A 85 -30.54 13.64 -0.77
N GLY A 86 -29.23 13.72 -0.50
CA GLY A 86 -28.75 14.28 0.78
C GLY A 86 -28.89 13.37 2.01
N GLU A 87 -29.20 12.09 1.81
CA GLU A 87 -29.07 11.07 2.86
C GLU A 87 -27.73 10.33 2.71
N SER A 88 -26.94 10.31 3.78
CA SER A 88 -25.73 9.52 3.85
C SER A 88 -26.09 8.04 3.62
N PRO A 89 -25.47 7.35 2.65
CA PRO A 89 -25.68 5.91 2.55
C PRO A 89 -25.26 5.25 3.87
N PRO A 90 -25.92 4.17 4.29
CA PRO A 90 -25.42 3.36 5.39
C PRO A 90 -23.98 2.96 5.06
N LEU A 91 -23.07 3.17 6.01
CA LEU A 91 -21.70 2.69 5.96
C LEU A 91 -21.73 1.26 5.41
N THR A 92 -21.10 1.04 4.25
CA THR A 92 -21.14 -0.26 3.57
C THR A 92 -20.76 -1.36 4.55
N SER A 93 -21.43 -2.52 4.47
CA SER A 93 -21.21 -3.67 5.36
C SER A 93 -19.78 -4.22 5.37
N SER A 94 -18.91 -3.75 4.47
CA SER A 94 -17.46 -3.87 4.57
C SER A 94 -16.84 -2.54 5.02
N GLY A 95 -16.19 -2.57 6.20
CA GLY A 95 -15.33 -1.47 6.65
C GLY A 95 -14.05 -1.35 5.81
N PRO A 96 -13.24 -0.30 6.06
CA PRO A 96 -12.03 -0.02 5.30
C PRO A 96 -11.02 -1.17 5.42
N GLN A 97 -10.23 -1.37 4.37
CA GLN A 97 -9.26 -2.47 4.29
C GLN A 97 -7.83 -1.95 4.27
N VAL A 98 -7.01 -2.40 5.23
CA VAL A 98 -5.57 -2.08 5.25
C VAL A 98 -4.85 -2.86 4.15
N VAL A 99 -4.12 -2.17 3.27
CA VAL A 99 -3.31 -2.81 2.20
C VAL A 99 -1.81 -2.64 2.41
N TRP A 100 -1.41 -1.79 3.35
CA TRP A 100 -0.03 -1.61 3.77
C TRP A 100 0.00 -1.02 5.18
N SER A 101 1.00 -1.36 6.00
CA SER A 101 1.23 -0.71 7.30
C SER A 101 2.71 -0.51 7.59
N ALA A 102 3.03 0.59 8.29
CA ALA A 102 4.39 0.94 8.67
C ALA A 102 4.99 -0.04 9.69
N SER A 103 4.21 -0.50 10.66
CA SER A 103 4.65 -1.49 11.64
C SER A 103 3.51 -2.42 12.01
N ARG A 104 3.61 -3.67 11.56
CA ARG A 104 2.61 -4.73 11.77
C ARG A 104 2.56 -5.25 13.21
N ALA A 105 3.73 -5.37 13.84
CA ALA A 105 3.87 -5.97 15.17
C ALA A 105 3.92 -4.94 16.31
N SER A 106 3.84 -3.65 16.00
CA SER A 106 3.92 -2.59 17.01
C SER A 106 2.86 -1.53 16.74
N PRO A 107 1.61 -1.80 17.12
CA PRO A 107 0.57 -0.80 17.06
C PRO A 107 0.84 0.29 18.12
N VAL A 108 0.20 1.44 17.96
CA VAL A 108 0.40 2.65 18.77
C VAL A 108 -0.89 3.08 19.45
N ARG A 109 -0.78 3.83 20.55
CA ARG A 109 -1.93 4.31 21.32
C ARG A 109 -2.52 5.60 20.75
N GLU A 110 -3.66 6.01 21.31
CA GLU A 110 -4.17 7.37 21.18
C GLU A 110 -3.06 8.38 21.55
N ASN A 111 -3.01 9.52 20.85
CA ASN A 111 -1.98 10.55 20.95
C ASN A 111 -0.58 10.16 20.43
N ALA A 112 -0.42 9.00 19.80
CA ALA A 112 0.74 8.72 18.95
C ALA A 112 0.90 9.78 17.87
N THR A 113 2.11 9.93 17.33
CA THR A 113 2.40 10.94 16.31
C THR A 113 3.13 10.38 15.12
N ILE A 114 2.77 10.88 13.94
CA ILE A 114 3.51 10.68 12.71
C ILE A 114 4.01 12.05 12.25
N GLU A 115 5.29 12.13 11.91
CA GLU A 115 5.94 13.41 11.59
C GLU A 115 6.80 13.24 10.34
N LEU A 116 6.57 14.09 9.33
CA LEU A 116 7.50 14.30 8.24
C LEU A 116 8.47 15.40 8.67
N THR A 117 9.61 15.00 9.24
CA THR A 117 10.59 15.90 9.86
C THR A 117 11.22 16.85 8.85
N GLY A 118 11.76 17.98 9.32
CA GLY A 118 12.52 18.92 8.48
C GLY A 118 13.75 18.32 7.78
N HIS A 119 14.23 17.16 8.23
CA HIS A 119 15.33 16.41 7.62
C HIS A 119 14.86 15.40 6.55
N GLY A 120 13.57 15.39 6.23
CA GLY A 120 12.99 14.56 5.18
C GLY A 120 12.74 13.12 5.58
N HIS A 121 12.53 12.86 6.87
CA HIS A 121 12.27 11.53 7.41
C HIS A 121 10.86 11.43 7.98
N LEU A 122 10.09 10.40 7.58
CA LEU A 122 8.77 10.12 8.14
C LEU A 122 8.93 9.19 9.35
N VAL A 123 8.50 9.65 10.52
CA VAL A 123 8.74 8.96 11.80
C VAL A 123 7.43 8.77 12.56
N LEU A 124 7.13 7.53 12.92
CA LEU A 124 6.02 7.15 13.79
C LEU A 124 6.52 7.00 15.23
N ARG A 125 5.91 7.71 16.16
CA ARG A 125 6.17 7.62 17.60
C ARG A 125 4.89 7.25 18.34
N ASP A 126 4.99 6.36 19.31
CA ASP A 126 3.89 6.06 20.23
C ASP A 126 3.67 7.24 21.21
N ALA A 127 2.59 7.20 21.99
CA ALA A 127 2.18 8.28 22.89
C ALA A 127 3.22 8.62 23.98
N ASP A 128 4.12 7.70 24.31
CA ASP A 128 5.25 7.91 25.23
C ASP A 128 6.50 8.49 24.55
N GLY A 129 6.43 8.76 23.24
CA GLY A 129 7.53 9.32 22.44
C GLY A 129 8.47 8.26 21.84
N ARG A 130 8.31 6.97 22.17
CA ARG A 130 9.11 5.87 21.61
C ARG A 130 8.91 5.79 20.10
N THR A 131 10.01 5.79 19.35
CA THR A 131 9.97 5.57 17.90
C THR A 131 9.58 4.12 17.62
N VAL A 132 8.50 3.95 16.85
CA VAL A 132 7.95 2.64 16.46
C VAL A 132 8.35 2.27 15.04
N TRP A 133 8.41 3.27 14.16
CA TRP A 133 8.81 3.06 12.77
C TRP A 133 9.39 4.34 12.17
N SER A 134 10.22 4.19 11.14
CA SER A 134 10.69 5.30 10.33
C SER A 134 11.05 4.87 8.91
N SER A 135 10.94 5.76 7.92
CA SER A 135 11.15 5.43 6.50
C SER A 135 12.62 5.27 6.04
N GLY A 136 13.61 5.30 6.94
CA GLY A 136 15.04 5.45 6.62
C GLY A 136 15.48 6.59 5.68
N THR A 137 14.73 7.69 5.53
CA THR A 137 15.00 8.76 4.53
C THR A 137 15.67 10.04 5.06
N SER A 138 16.17 10.04 6.29
CA SER A 138 16.88 11.22 6.84
C SER A 138 18.02 11.68 5.92
N GLY A 139 18.06 12.99 5.63
CA GLY A 139 19.06 13.61 4.75
C GLY A 139 18.84 13.40 3.25
N LYS A 140 17.78 12.69 2.83
CA LYS A 140 17.49 12.42 1.40
C LYS A 140 16.65 13.50 0.72
N SER A 141 16.63 14.72 1.27
CA SER A 141 15.97 15.91 0.66
C SER A 141 14.49 15.74 0.31
N VAL A 142 13.74 14.95 1.10
CA VAL A 142 12.27 14.86 0.93
C VAL A 142 11.65 16.24 1.10
N ALA A 143 10.78 16.62 0.18
CA ALA A 143 10.04 17.88 0.16
C ALA A 143 8.56 17.69 0.53
N GLY A 144 8.02 16.50 0.29
CA GLY A 144 6.63 16.18 0.61
C GLY A 144 6.30 14.70 0.48
N MET A 145 5.04 14.39 0.76
CA MET A 145 4.45 13.06 0.70
C MET A 145 3.11 13.13 -0.02
N GLU A 146 2.74 12.13 -0.82
CA GLU A 146 1.40 11.99 -1.39
C GLU A 146 0.91 10.54 -1.47
N ILE A 147 -0.40 10.36 -1.53
CA ILE A 147 -1.02 9.07 -1.87
C ILE A 147 -1.49 9.10 -3.34
N THR A 148 -1.00 8.15 -4.13
CA THR A 148 -1.36 8.04 -5.57
C THR A 148 -2.75 7.42 -5.75
N LYS A 149 -3.28 7.51 -6.97
CA LYS A 149 -4.59 6.92 -7.31
C LYS A 149 -4.63 5.38 -7.22
N HIS A 150 -3.45 4.76 -7.12
CA HIS A 150 -3.27 3.31 -7.00
C HIS A 150 -2.98 2.87 -5.55
N GLY A 151 -2.97 3.80 -4.58
CA GLY A 151 -2.66 3.48 -3.19
C GLY A 151 -1.17 3.41 -2.86
N ASN A 152 -0.29 3.88 -3.75
CA ASN A 152 1.12 4.04 -3.41
C ASN A 152 1.32 5.30 -2.57
N LEU A 153 1.85 5.18 -1.36
CA LEU A 153 2.27 6.32 -0.52
C LEU A 153 3.70 6.68 -0.89
N VAL A 154 3.89 7.85 -1.47
CA VAL A 154 5.17 8.29 -2.05
C VAL A 154 5.70 9.49 -1.29
N MET A 155 6.97 9.47 -0.93
CA MET A 155 7.73 10.65 -0.53
C MET A 155 8.63 11.09 -1.68
N PHE A 156 8.62 12.39 -1.98
CA PHE A 156 9.32 12.96 -3.13
C PHE A 156 10.20 14.14 -2.75
N ASP A 157 11.25 14.38 -3.54
CA ASP A 157 12.15 15.54 -3.39
C ASP A 157 11.62 16.78 -4.12
N GLN A 158 12.36 17.89 -4.08
CA GLN A 158 11.99 19.14 -4.75
C GLN A 158 11.90 19.05 -6.29
N LYS A 159 12.49 17.99 -6.88
CA LYS A 159 12.45 17.70 -8.32
C LYS A 159 11.35 16.68 -8.65
N ASN A 160 10.47 16.37 -7.70
CA ASN A 160 9.44 15.33 -7.78
C ASN A 160 10.01 13.92 -8.02
N ALA A 161 11.29 13.67 -7.69
CA ALA A 161 11.86 12.34 -7.74
C ALA A 161 11.39 11.54 -6.51
N ILE A 162 11.05 10.27 -6.71
CA ILE A 162 10.64 9.37 -5.62
C ILE A 162 11.85 9.08 -4.74
N VAL A 163 11.75 9.42 -3.46
CA VAL A 163 12.77 9.14 -2.43
C VAL A 163 12.43 7.86 -1.67
N TRP A 164 11.15 7.58 -1.48
CA TRP A 164 10.63 6.39 -0.81
C TRP A 164 9.18 6.16 -1.23
N GLN A 165 8.76 4.90 -1.30
CA GLN A 165 7.37 4.56 -1.59
C GLN A 165 6.93 3.28 -0.88
N SER A 166 5.65 3.19 -0.50
CA SER A 166 5.11 2.02 0.22
C SER A 166 5.15 0.74 -0.61
N PHE A 167 5.06 0.86 -1.94
CA PHE A 167 5.09 -0.30 -2.85
C PHE A 167 6.41 -1.09 -2.79
N ASP A 168 7.51 -0.45 -2.39
CA ASP A 168 8.82 -1.11 -2.22
C ASP A 168 8.93 -1.88 -0.87
N HIS A 169 7.92 -1.74 -0.01
CA HIS A 169 7.85 -2.36 1.31
C HIS A 169 6.52 -3.10 1.50
N PRO A 170 6.21 -4.10 0.66
CA PRO A 170 4.93 -4.79 0.70
C PRO A 170 4.72 -5.51 2.03
N THR A 171 3.45 -5.62 2.47
CA THR A 171 3.08 -6.34 3.70
C THR A 171 2.52 -7.72 3.38
N ASP A 172 1.21 -7.82 3.27
CA ASP A 172 0.39 -9.01 3.10
C ASP A 172 -0.50 -8.88 1.87
N SER A 173 -0.58 -7.68 1.28
CA SER A 173 -1.52 -7.34 0.22
C SER A 173 -0.83 -6.74 -1.01
N LEU A 174 -1.48 -6.87 -2.17
CA LEU A 174 -1.13 -6.21 -3.42
C LEU A 174 -2.33 -5.45 -3.97
N VAL A 175 -2.08 -4.28 -4.54
CA VAL A 175 -3.09 -3.47 -5.24
C VAL A 175 -2.76 -3.33 -6.73
N PRO A 176 -3.75 -3.06 -7.60
CA PRO A 176 -3.53 -2.94 -9.04
C PRO A 176 -2.52 -1.84 -9.36
N GLY A 177 -1.50 -2.20 -10.13
CA GLY A 177 -0.35 -1.36 -10.47
C GLY A 177 0.89 -1.60 -9.59
N GLN A 178 0.76 -2.33 -8.49
CA GLN A 178 1.90 -2.72 -7.65
C GLN A 178 2.66 -3.90 -8.25
N SER A 179 3.98 -3.89 -8.10
CA SER A 179 4.86 -4.97 -8.53
C SER A 179 5.71 -5.48 -7.37
N LEU A 180 5.84 -6.81 -7.25
CA LEU A 180 6.88 -7.44 -6.44
C LEU A 180 8.10 -7.67 -7.32
N THR A 181 9.27 -7.23 -6.87
CA THR A 181 10.54 -7.52 -7.54
C THR A 181 11.24 -8.69 -6.89
N GLU A 182 12.17 -9.33 -7.60
CA GLU A 182 12.99 -10.43 -7.08
C GLU A 182 13.54 -10.13 -5.68
N GLY A 183 13.26 -11.03 -4.73
CA GLY A 183 13.60 -10.89 -3.31
C GLY A 183 12.50 -10.24 -2.44
N MET A 184 11.49 -9.59 -3.03
CA MET A 184 10.33 -9.10 -2.29
C MET A 184 9.35 -10.22 -1.97
N ARG A 185 8.69 -10.11 -0.81
CA ARG A 185 7.68 -11.07 -0.36
C ARG A 185 6.45 -10.41 0.25
N LEU A 186 5.30 -11.07 0.09
CA LEU A 186 4.13 -10.90 0.95
C LEU A 186 4.25 -11.90 2.10
N THR A 187 3.89 -11.47 3.31
CA THR A 187 3.86 -12.34 4.49
C THR A 187 2.48 -12.25 5.10
N ALA A 188 1.85 -13.41 5.31
CA ALA A 188 0.51 -13.48 5.86
C ALA A 188 0.46 -12.89 7.27
N ASN A 189 -0.69 -12.34 7.63
CA ASN A 189 -0.98 -12.03 9.02
C ASN A 189 -1.24 -13.31 9.82
N THR A 190 -1.06 -13.24 11.13
CA THR A 190 -1.33 -14.38 12.04
C THR A 190 -2.81 -14.71 12.06
N SER A 191 -3.67 -13.69 11.99
CA SER A 191 -5.12 -13.85 11.83
C SER A 191 -5.73 -12.58 11.22
N ALA A 192 -7.05 -12.60 10.99
CA ALA A 192 -7.81 -11.43 10.54
C ALA A 192 -7.75 -10.23 11.53
N THR A 193 -7.52 -10.49 12.83
CA THR A 193 -7.46 -9.47 13.88
C THR A 193 -6.05 -9.23 14.43
N ASN A 194 -5.08 -10.07 14.05
CA ASN A 194 -3.70 -9.93 14.48
C ASN A 194 -2.77 -9.82 13.26
N SER A 195 -2.30 -8.59 13.01
CA SER A 195 -1.42 -8.25 11.89
C SER A 195 0.04 -8.68 12.07
N THR A 196 0.44 -9.37 13.15
CA THR A 196 1.80 -9.92 13.25
C THR A 196 2.08 -10.92 12.14
N GLU A 197 3.33 -10.96 11.67
CA GLU A 197 3.76 -11.88 10.61
C GLU A 197 3.58 -13.34 11.00
N ASN A 198 3.05 -14.12 10.06
CA ASN A 198 2.86 -15.56 10.14
C ASN A 198 3.95 -16.29 9.33
N GLN A 199 3.99 -17.61 9.42
CA GLN A 199 4.93 -18.48 8.72
C GLN A 199 4.69 -18.58 7.21
N PHE A 200 3.51 -18.24 6.71
CA PHE A 200 3.22 -18.30 5.27
C PHE A 200 3.68 -17.03 4.56
N TYR A 201 4.48 -17.20 3.51
CA TYR A 201 4.90 -16.09 2.68
C TYR A 201 4.94 -16.46 1.19
N VAL A 202 4.69 -15.47 0.34
CA VAL A 202 4.82 -15.56 -1.12
C VAL A 202 5.93 -14.62 -1.55
N THR A 203 6.92 -15.11 -2.28
CA THR A 203 8.11 -14.35 -2.70
C THR A 203 8.35 -14.47 -4.19
N VAL A 204 8.94 -13.43 -4.78
CA VAL A 204 9.44 -13.48 -6.15
C VAL A 204 10.89 -13.94 -6.12
N LEU A 205 11.19 -15.02 -6.84
CA LEU A 205 12.54 -15.50 -7.10
C LEU A 205 12.94 -15.22 -8.56
N ARG A 206 14.19 -15.55 -8.89
CA ARG A 206 14.79 -15.31 -10.21
C ARG A 206 13.95 -15.80 -11.38
N ASP A 207 13.17 -16.85 -11.19
CA ASP A 207 12.41 -17.51 -12.24
C ASP A 207 10.89 -17.50 -12.01
N GLY A 208 10.35 -16.91 -10.95
CA GLY A 208 8.89 -16.87 -10.81
C GLY A 208 8.39 -16.51 -9.42
N LEU A 209 7.11 -16.81 -9.18
CA LEU A 209 6.42 -16.58 -7.90
C LEU A 209 6.35 -17.88 -7.10
N TYR A 210 6.70 -17.84 -5.82
CA TYR A 210 6.77 -19.02 -4.96
C TYR A 210 6.10 -18.77 -3.62
N GLY A 211 5.39 -19.77 -3.10
CA GLY A 211 4.80 -19.77 -1.76
C GLY A 211 5.52 -20.77 -0.86
N TYR A 212 5.91 -20.33 0.33
CA TYR A 212 6.66 -21.11 1.32
C TYR A 212 6.04 -21.04 2.72
N VAL A 213 6.29 -22.09 3.49
CA VAL A 213 6.12 -22.12 4.94
C VAL A 213 7.49 -21.95 5.59
N GLU A 214 7.64 -20.90 6.41
CA GLU A 214 8.83 -20.62 7.19
C GLU A 214 9.19 -21.82 8.07
N SER A 215 10.32 -22.44 7.77
CA SER A 215 10.87 -23.62 8.46
C SER A 215 12.34 -23.76 8.06
N THR A 216 13.07 -24.70 8.67
CA THR A 216 14.49 -24.90 8.37
C THR A 216 14.70 -26.34 7.87
N PRO A 217 14.81 -26.58 6.55
CA PRO A 217 14.74 -25.61 5.43
C PRO A 217 13.30 -25.14 5.11
N PRO A 218 13.10 -23.99 4.43
CA PRO A 218 11.77 -23.52 4.04
C PRO A 218 11.02 -24.53 3.18
N GLN A 219 9.74 -24.76 3.48
CA GLN A 219 8.91 -25.75 2.80
C GLN A 219 8.09 -25.11 1.68
N LEU A 220 8.39 -25.48 0.44
CA LEU A 220 7.65 -25.03 -0.74
C LEU A 220 6.25 -25.64 -0.77
N TYR A 221 5.22 -24.83 -0.95
CA TYR A 221 3.84 -25.30 -1.16
C TYR A 221 3.20 -24.79 -2.46
N PHE A 222 3.78 -23.75 -3.09
CA PHE A 222 3.26 -23.18 -4.33
C PHE A 222 4.38 -22.63 -5.22
N SER A 223 4.28 -22.80 -6.54
CA SER A 223 5.19 -22.18 -7.51
C SER A 223 4.44 -21.86 -8.81
N TYR A 224 4.62 -20.67 -9.38
CA TYR A 224 3.87 -20.24 -10.55
C TYR A 224 4.59 -19.17 -11.38
N PRO A 225 4.66 -19.40 -12.69
CA PRO A 225 5.38 -20.53 -13.25
C PRO A 225 6.88 -20.31 -13.08
N PRO A 226 7.66 -21.38 -12.81
CA PRO A 226 9.11 -21.32 -12.94
C PRO A 226 9.47 -21.11 -14.41
N VAL A 227 9.88 -19.90 -14.75
CA VAL A 227 10.37 -19.49 -16.05
C VAL A 227 11.64 -20.28 -16.37
N LYS A 228 11.51 -21.26 -17.26
CA LYS A 228 12.64 -22.09 -17.75
C LYS A 228 13.62 -21.34 -18.67
N SER A 229 13.43 -20.04 -18.89
CA SER A 229 14.24 -19.29 -19.83
C SER A 229 15.70 -19.29 -19.37
N ASN A 230 16.63 -19.50 -20.31
CA ASN A 230 18.05 -19.21 -20.12
C ASN A 230 18.20 -17.71 -19.84
N LYS A 231 17.96 -17.28 -18.59
CA LYS A 231 18.01 -15.89 -18.17
C LYS A 231 19.49 -15.48 -18.16
N THR A 232 19.96 -15.06 -19.33
CA THR A 232 21.35 -14.62 -19.60
C THR A 232 21.63 -13.23 -19.02
N VAL A 233 20.59 -12.50 -18.63
CA VAL A 233 20.65 -11.10 -18.19
C VAL A 233 20.44 -11.01 -16.68
N THR A 234 21.10 -10.01 -16.07
CA THR A 234 21.08 -9.62 -14.65
C THR A 234 19.76 -9.00 -14.17
N ASP A 235 18.77 -8.84 -15.04
CA ASP A 235 17.57 -8.07 -14.75
C ASP A 235 16.62 -8.82 -13.79
N PRO A 236 16.05 -8.15 -12.79
CA PRO A 236 15.23 -8.80 -11.78
C PRO A 236 13.89 -9.25 -12.35
N THR A 237 13.39 -10.40 -11.88
CA THR A 237 12.00 -10.79 -12.17
C THR A 237 11.04 -9.88 -11.45
N LYS A 238 9.95 -9.49 -12.12
CA LYS A 238 8.88 -8.68 -11.54
C LYS A 238 7.54 -9.38 -11.70
N VAL A 239 6.73 -9.38 -10.64
CA VAL A 239 5.36 -9.87 -10.67
C VAL A 239 4.43 -8.70 -10.42
N THR A 240 3.66 -8.31 -11.44
CA THR A 240 2.81 -7.10 -11.43
C THR A 240 1.34 -7.50 -11.39
N PHE A 241 0.63 -6.99 -10.38
CA PHE A 241 -0.81 -7.16 -10.30
C PHE A 241 -1.52 -6.06 -11.10
N GLN A 242 -2.38 -6.44 -12.04
CA GLN A 242 -3.20 -5.53 -12.84
C GLN A 242 -4.65 -6.02 -12.84
N ASN A 243 -5.58 -5.15 -13.25
CA ASN A 243 -6.96 -5.57 -13.43
C ASN A 243 -7.04 -6.69 -14.50
N GLY A 244 -7.50 -7.87 -14.09
CA GLY A 244 -7.62 -9.04 -14.96
C GLY A 244 -6.36 -9.92 -15.10
N ASN A 245 -5.21 -9.55 -14.51
CA ASN A 245 -4.05 -10.46 -14.51
C ASN A 245 -3.07 -10.25 -13.35
N LEU A 246 -2.33 -11.31 -13.04
CA LEU A 246 -1.07 -11.24 -12.31
C LEU A 246 0.05 -11.66 -13.28
N SER A 247 0.80 -10.69 -13.79
CA SER A 247 1.78 -10.88 -14.85
C SER A 247 3.19 -11.09 -14.31
N ILE A 248 3.94 -12.03 -14.89
CA ILE A 248 5.36 -12.24 -14.63
C ILE A 248 6.13 -11.61 -15.79
N ILE A 249 6.86 -10.55 -15.45
CA ILE A 249 7.65 -9.75 -16.37
C ILE A 249 9.12 -10.04 -16.09
N LEU A 250 9.83 -10.45 -17.14
CA LEU A 250 11.28 -10.35 -17.15
C LEU A 250 11.61 -9.02 -17.78
N GLU A 251 12.31 -8.15 -17.05
CA GLU A 251 13.01 -7.05 -17.70
C GLU A 251 14.06 -7.69 -18.63
N SER A 252 13.94 -7.40 -19.93
CA SER A 252 14.91 -7.83 -20.93
C SER A 252 15.33 -6.59 -21.69
N PRO A 253 16.61 -6.20 -21.65
CA PRO A 253 17.13 -5.20 -22.53
C PRO A 253 17.54 -5.98 -23.78
N LYS A 254 16.58 -6.39 -24.61
CA LYS A 254 16.98 -6.51 -26.02
C LYS A 254 17.46 -5.11 -26.42
N LYS A 255 18.64 -5.04 -27.03
CA LYS A 255 19.31 -3.79 -27.44
C LYS A 255 18.23 -2.79 -27.88
N PRO A 256 18.17 -1.59 -27.28
CA PRO A 256 17.17 -0.62 -27.67
C PRO A 256 17.19 -0.45 -29.18
N TYR A 257 16.02 -0.55 -29.80
CA TYR A 257 15.90 -0.18 -31.19
C TYR A 257 16.13 1.34 -31.26
N HIS A 258 17.27 1.72 -31.83
CA HIS A 258 17.58 3.11 -32.13
C HIS A 258 17.14 3.38 -33.56
N ASP A 259 15.97 3.98 -33.71
CA ASP A 259 15.72 4.83 -34.86
C ASP A 259 15.90 6.27 -34.39
N SER A 260 16.45 7.09 -35.26
CA SER A 260 17.13 8.39 -35.10
C SER A 260 16.49 9.48 -34.22
N GLN A 261 15.41 9.20 -33.47
CA GLN A 261 14.81 10.08 -32.44
C GLN A 261 14.19 9.34 -31.23
N ILE A 262 14.14 8.00 -31.20
CA ILE A 262 13.40 7.24 -30.17
C ILE A 262 14.20 6.01 -29.72
N THR A 263 14.32 5.82 -28.40
CA THR A 263 14.83 4.60 -27.77
C THR A 263 13.63 3.79 -27.28
N VAL A 264 13.38 2.61 -27.87
CA VAL A 264 12.29 1.72 -27.46
C VAL A 264 12.83 0.57 -26.63
N PHE A 265 12.35 0.44 -25.38
CA PHE A 265 12.62 -0.72 -24.51
C PHE A 265 11.51 -1.76 -24.68
N TYR A 266 11.87 -3.01 -25.01
CA TYR A 266 10.92 -4.11 -25.10
C TYR A 266 10.76 -4.78 -23.72
N TYR A 267 9.58 -4.63 -23.11
CA TYR A 267 9.21 -5.42 -21.94
C TYR A 267 8.56 -6.73 -22.41
N GLY A 268 9.13 -7.87 -22.02
CA GLY A 268 8.55 -9.18 -22.32
C GLY A 268 7.72 -9.69 -21.15
N ILE A 269 6.39 -9.70 -21.28
CA ILE A 269 5.57 -10.55 -20.41
C ILE A 269 5.90 -11.99 -20.80
N VAL A 270 6.36 -12.77 -19.84
CA VAL A 270 6.77 -14.16 -20.10
C VAL A 270 5.65 -15.12 -19.74
N ASP A 271 4.86 -14.79 -18.72
CA ASP A 271 3.64 -15.52 -18.37
C ASP A 271 2.67 -14.64 -17.57
N TYR A 272 1.43 -15.08 -17.39
CA TYR A 272 0.44 -14.39 -16.55
C TYR A 272 -0.66 -15.33 -16.03
N LEU A 273 -1.10 -15.09 -14.79
CA LEU A 273 -2.32 -15.67 -14.25
C LEU A 273 -3.51 -14.83 -14.67
N MET A 274 -4.49 -15.44 -15.34
CA MET A 274 -5.76 -14.76 -15.63
C MET A 274 -6.56 -14.58 -14.35
N LEU A 275 -7.01 -13.35 -14.10
CA LEU A 275 -7.88 -12.98 -13.00
C LEU A 275 -9.21 -12.47 -13.55
N PRO A 276 -10.31 -12.56 -12.77
CA PRO A 276 -11.57 -11.92 -13.14
C PRO A 276 -11.38 -10.42 -13.39
N LEU A 277 -11.74 -9.95 -14.59
CA LEU A 277 -11.84 -8.52 -14.87
C LEU A 277 -12.94 -7.91 -14.01
N SER A 278 -12.67 -6.73 -13.45
CA SER A 278 -13.66 -5.99 -12.68
C SER A 278 -13.72 -4.53 -13.08
N GLN A 279 -14.94 -3.98 -13.05
CA GLN A 279 -15.15 -2.53 -13.09
C GLN A 279 -15.01 -1.89 -11.70
N PHE A 280 -15.01 -2.72 -10.66
CA PHE A 280 -14.74 -2.31 -9.30
C PHE A 280 -13.24 -2.43 -9.02
N SER A 281 -12.80 -1.69 -8.01
CA SER A 281 -11.42 -1.82 -7.54
C SER A 281 -11.20 -3.21 -6.95
N GLN A 282 -9.99 -3.75 -7.07
CA GLN A 282 -9.62 -5.07 -6.57
C GLN A 282 -8.36 -4.96 -5.71
N TYR A 283 -8.16 -5.88 -4.76
CA TYR A 283 -6.88 -6.08 -4.09
C TYR A 283 -6.65 -7.59 -3.91
N MET A 284 -5.39 -8.00 -3.81
CA MET A 284 -5.04 -9.35 -3.39
C MET A 284 -4.49 -9.33 -1.97
N ARG A 285 -4.75 -10.37 -1.18
CA ARG A 285 -4.15 -10.55 0.15
C ARG A 285 -3.75 -11.99 0.38
N LEU A 286 -2.55 -12.18 0.94
CA LEU A 286 -2.07 -13.46 1.45
C LEU A 286 -2.64 -13.66 2.85
N GLU A 287 -3.58 -14.60 2.96
CA GLU A 287 -4.27 -14.86 4.23
C GLU A 287 -3.48 -15.78 5.16
N SER A 288 -3.91 -15.84 6.43
CA SER A 288 -3.28 -16.63 7.49
C SER A 288 -3.23 -18.14 7.22
N ASP A 289 -3.95 -18.62 6.22
CA ASP A 289 -3.96 -20.02 5.77
C ASP A 289 -3.05 -20.28 4.55
N GLY A 290 -2.24 -19.29 4.14
CA GLY A 290 -1.28 -19.40 3.05
C GLY A 290 -1.85 -19.20 1.64
N HIS A 291 -3.14 -18.88 1.50
CA HIS A 291 -3.72 -18.63 0.18
C HIS A 291 -3.72 -17.14 -0.16
N LEU A 292 -3.23 -16.82 -1.37
CA LEU A 292 -3.38 -15.50 -1.98
C LEU A 292 -4.77 -15.38 -2.60
N ARG A 293 -5.63 -14.54 -2.03
CA ARG A 293 -7.01 -14.34 -2.47
C ARG A 293 -7.18 -12.99 -3.16
N LEU A 294 -8.09 -12.94 -4.13
CA LEU A 294 -8.52 -11.72 -4.81
C LEU A 294 -9.85 -11.24 -4.22
N TYR A 295 -9.91 -9.96 -3.87
CA TYR A 295 -11.08 -9.29 -3.31
C TYR A 295 -11.56 -8.17 -4.22
N GLN A 296 -12.85 -7.88 -4.15
CA GLN A 296 -13.57 -6.88 -4.94
C GLN A 296 -14.60 -6.15 -4.07
#